data_AF-A0A534VX06-F1
#
_entry.id   AF-A0A534VX06-F1
#
_cell.length_a   1.000
_cell.length_b   1.000
_cell.length_c   1.000
_cell.angle_alpha   90.00
_cell.angle_beta   90.00
_cell.angle_gamma   90.00
#
_symmetry.space_group_name_H-M   'P 1'
#
loop_
_entity.id
_entity.type
_entity.pdbx_description
1 polymer ?
#
loop_
_entity_poly.entity_id
_entity_poly.type
_entity_poly.pdbx_seq_one_letter_code
_entity_poly.pdbx_strand_id
1 'polypeptide(L)' 'MALAFSLGATPGFSWPGDLDPTFGNRGKVVSDLGAPEEANAAVLQADGRIVVAGRSGSWEATFSNPSENDEKRFTARSD' A
#
# COMPACT_ATOMS: atom_id res chain seq x y z
N MET A 1 -35.96 -12.67 12.93
CA MET A 1 -34.75 -13.52 13.09
C MET A 1 -34.32 -13.94 11.70
N ALA A 2 -33.47 -13.15 11.03
CA ALA A 2 -32.97 -13.49 9.70
C ALA A 2 -31.70 -14.34 9.89
N LEU A 3 -31.78 -15.59 9.46
CA LEU A 3 -30.69 -16.54 9.54
C LEU A 3 -29.76 -16.30 8.35
N ALA A 4 -28.63 -15.63 8.57
CA ALA A 4 -27.61 -15.47 7.53
C ALA A 4 -26.73 -16.73 7.49
N PHE A 5 -26.93 -17.59 6.49
CA PHE A 5 -25.98 -18.65 6.18
C PHE A 5 -24.82 -18.05 5.39
N SER A 6 -23.64 -17.96 6.02
CA SER A 6 -22.41 -17.68 5.29
C SER A 6 -22.00 -18.94 4.54
N LEU A 7 -22.29 -18.99 3.24
CA LEU A 7 -21.76 -20.00 2.34
C LEU A 7 -20.33 -19.58 2.00
N GLY A 8 -19.36 -20.42 2.36
CA GLY A 8 -17.98 -20.27 1.91
C GLY A 8 -17.93 -20.22 0.38
N ALA A 9 -17.19 -19.26 -0.15
CA ALA A 9 -17.02 -19.09 -1.60
C ALA A 9 -16.51 -20.39 -2.23
N THR A 10 -17.36 -21.05 -3.01
CA THR A 10 -16.94 -22.08 -3.93
C THR A 10 -16.12 -21.41 -5.05
N PRO A 11 -14.99 -21.99 -5.48
CA PRO A 11 -14.25 -21.45 -6.63
C PRO A 11 -15.18 -21.51 -7.84
N GLY A 12 -15.65 -20.35 -8.30
CA GLY A 12 -16.51 -20.23 -9.48
C GLY A 12 -17.76 -19.37 -9.35
N PHE A 13 -18.10 -18.88 -8.15
CA PHE A 13 -19.22 -17.94 -8.00
C PHE A 13 -18.74 -16.57 -7.55
N SER A 14 -18.49 -15.70 -8.54
CA SER A 14 -18.23 -14.27 -8.36
C SER A 14 -19.50 -13.48 -8.69
N TRP A 15 -19.97 -12.68 -7.75
CA TRP A 15 -20.98 -11.67 -8.04
C TRP A 15 -20.34 -10.50 -8.78
N PRO A 16 -21.11 -9.73 -9.57
CA PRO A 16 -20.62 -8.48 -10.13
C PRO A 16 -20.08 -7.56 -9.01
N GLY A 17 -18.80 -7.21 -9.09
CA GLY A 17 -18.11 -6.40 -8.08
C GLY A 17 -17.31 -7.19 -7.05
N ASP A 18 -17.39 -8.53 -7.05
CA ASP A 18 -16.49 -9.35 -6.23
C ASP A 18 -15.04 -9.24 -6.73
N LEU A 19 -14.09 -9.33 -5.80
CA LEU A 19 -12.67 -9.38 -6.12
C LEU A 19 -12.36 -10.69 -6.85
N ASP A 20 -11.54 -10.62 -7.89
CA ASP A 20 -11.00 -11.80 -8.57
C ASP A 20 -10.01 -12.54 -7.64
N PRO A 21 -10.34 -13.73 -7.12
CA PRO A 21 -9.48 -14.43 -6.18
C PRO A 21 -8.15 -14.91 -6.78
N THR A 22 -8.02 -14.92 -8.11
CA THR A 22 -6.78 -15.31 -8.80
C THR A 22 -5.75 -14.17 -8.82
N PHE A 23 -6.16 -12.95 -8.46
CA PHE A 23 -5.26 -11.81 -8.35
C PHE A 23 -4.59 -11.74 -6.97
N GLY A 24 -3.31 -12.14 -6.89
CA GLY A 24 -2.53 -12.03 -5.66
C GLY A 24 -3.11 -12.84 -4.48
N ASN A 25 -3.12 -12.24 -3.29
CA ASN A 25 -3.67 -12.87 -2.09
C ASN A 25 -5.12 -12.41 -1.87
N ARG A 26 -6.07 -13.32 -2.14
CA ARG A 26 -7.52 -13.08 -1.98
C ARG A 26 -8.00 -11.85 -2.77
N GLY A 27 -7.53 -11.73 -4.01
CA GLY A 27 -7.89 -10.64 -4.93
C GLY A 27 -7.16 -9.32 -4.69
N LYS A 28 -6.04 -9.34 -3.96
CA LYS A 28 -5.26 -8.15 -3.61
C LYS A 28 -3.76 -8.42 -3.68
N VAL A 29 -3.03 -7.43 -4.17
CA VAL A 29 -1.58 -7.32 -4.02
C VAL A 29 -1.32 -6.07 -3.20
N VAL A 30 -0.48 -6.19 -2.17
CA VAL A 30 -0.07 -5.07 -1.32
C VAL A 30 1.43 -4.91 -1.47
N SER A 31 1.85 -3.71 -1.83
CA SER A 31 3.25 -3.30 -1.86
C SER A 31 3.43 -2.28 -0.75
N ASP A 32 4.24 -2.62 0.24
CA ASP A 32 4.59 -1.75 1.36
C ASP A 32 6.01 -1.20 1.13
N LEU A 33 6.13 0.12 1.01
CA LEU A 33 7.39 0.81 0.80
C LEU A 33 8.05 1.32 2.09
N GLY A 34 7.45 1.04 3.26
CA GLY A 34 8.04 1.34 4.58
C GLY A 34 7.96 2.81 5.01
N ALA A 35 7.17 3.62 4.32
CA ALA A 35 6.98 5.05 4.61
C ALA A 35 5.57 5.49 4.20
N PRO A 36 5.13 6.73 4.53
CA PRO A 36 3.87 7.25 4.02
C PRO A 36 3.87 7.18 2.50
N GLU A 37 2.91 6.43 1.95
CA GLU A 37 2.86 6.09 0.55
C GLU A 37 1.48 6.39 -0.03
N GLU A 38 1.47 6.84 -1.28
CA GLU A 38 0.27 7.21 -2.00
C GLU A 38 0.34 6.71 -3.44
N ALA A 39 -0.69 5.98 -3.87
CA ALA A 39 -0.90 5.64 -5.27
C ALA A 39 -1.77 6.71 -5.94
N ASN A 40 -1.24 7.38 -6.97
CA ASN A 40 -1.91 8.51 -7.63
C ASN A 40 -2.44 8.16 -9.02
N ALA A 41 -1.84 7.17 -9.69
CA ALA A 41 -2.24 6.74 -11.02
C ALA A 41 -2.03 5.24 -11.21
N ALA A 42 -2.82 4.64 -12.09
CA ALA A 42 -2.65 3.26 -12.51
C ALA A 42 -2.96 3.09 -14.01
N VAL A 43 -2.27 2.16 -14.66
CA VAL A 43 -2.52 1.77 -16.06
C VAL A 43 -2.43 0.26 -16.21
N LEU A 44 -3.31 -0.31 -17.04
CA LEU A 44 -3.22 -1.68 -17.50
C LEU A 44 -2.38 -1.71 -18.78
N GLN A 45 -1.25 -2.41 -18.74
CA GLN A 45 -0.40 -2.64 -19.90
C GLN A 45 -0.99 -3.75 -20.79
N ALA A 46 -0.59 -3.77 -22.07
CA ALA A 46 -1.10 -4.72 -23.06
C ALA A 46 -0.74 -6.20 -22.75
N ASP A 47 0.29 -6.41 -21.93
CA ASP A 47 0.73 -7.74 -21.47
C ASP A 47 -0.03 -8.21 -20.21
N GLY A 48 -1.05 -7.47 -19.77
CA GLY A 48 -1.88 -7.80 -18.62
C GLY A 48 -1.29 -7.37 -17.27
N ARG A 49 -0.19 -6.61 -17.25
CA ARG A 49 0.37 -6.06 -16.01
C ARG A 49 -0.30 -4.75 -15.60
N ILE A 50 -0.46 -4.56 -14.30
CA ILE A 50 -0.89 -3.28 -13.73
C ILE A 50 0.37 -2.51 -13.30
N VAL A 51 0.54 -1.31 -13.82
CA VAL A 51 1.56 -0.37 -13.36
C VAL A 51 0.88 0.68 -12.51
N VAL A 52 1.37 0.87 -11.29
CA VAL A 52 0.91 1.88 -10.33
C VAL A 52 2.02 2.90 -10.15
N ALA A 53 1.67 4.18 -10.25
CA ALA A 53 2.58 5.29 -10.01
C ALA A 53 2.09 6.12 -8.80
N GLY A 54 3.05 6.61 -8.03
CA GLY A 54 2.78 7.17 -6.72
C GLY A 54 3.99 7.87 -6.12
N ARG A 55 3.88 8.24 -4.85
CA ARG A 55 4.97 8.80 -4.04
C ARG A 55 5.09 8.03 -2.74
N SER A 56 6.32 7.87 -2.25
CA SER A 56 6.61 7.46 -0.89
C SER A 56 7.49 8.53 -0.24
N GLY A 57 7.23 8.81 1.04
CA GLY A 57 8.07 9.68 1.84
C GLY A 57 9.31 8.97 2.39
N SER A 58 10.18 9.70 3.07
CA SER A 58 11.18 9.13 3.97
C SER A 58 11.15 9.95 5.26
N TRP A 59 11.12 9.27 6.41
CA TRP A 59 11.36 9.91 7.70
C TRP A 59 12.85 9.70 8.02
N GLU A 60 13.73 10.53 7.47
CA GLU A 60 15.12 10.51 7.88
C GLU A 60 15.27 11.32 9.18
N ALA A 61 15.21 10.64 10.32
CA ALA A 61 15.64 11.23 11.58
C ALA A 61 17.17 11.18 11.63
N THR A 62 17.85 12.18 11.07
CA THR A 62 19.29 12.34 11.29
C THR A 62 19.51 12.77 12.74
N PHE A 63 19.73 11.81 13.65
CA PHE A 63 20.32 12.09 14.94
C PHE A 63 21.82 12.26 14.74
N SER A 64 22.24 13.44 14.25
CA SER A 64 23.64 13.84 14.40
C SER A 64 23.89 13.93 15.90
N ASN A 65 24.72 13.04 16.44
CA ASN A 65 25.14 13.09 17.83
C ASN A 65 25.77 14.48 18.04
N PRO A 66 25.09 15.43 18.70
CA PRO A 66 25.67 16.75 18.83
C PRO A 66 26.89 16.57 19.71
N SER A 67 28.08 16.94 19.21
CA SER A 67 29.11 17.37 20.14
C SER A 67 28.43 18.37 21.07
N GLU A 68 28.56 18.16 22.38
CA GLU A 68 27.74 18.57 23.54
C GLU A 68 27.25 20.05 23.63
N ASN A 69 27.23 20.82 22.55
CA ASN A 69 26.89 22.24 22.50
C ASN A 69 26.09 22.68 21.25
N ASP A 70 25.58 21.75 20.42
CA ASP A 70 24.79 22.05 19.21
C ASP A 70 23.28 21.90 19.46
N GLU A 71 22.78 22.64 20.45
CA GLU A 71 21.33 22.80 20.62
C GLU A 71 20.75 23.50 19.38
N LYS A 72 19.76 22.88 18.72
CA LYS A 72 18.78 23.48 17.76
C LYS A 72 18.84 23.09 16.27
N ARG A 73 19.26 21.89 15.88
CA ARG A 73 18.97 21.43 14.50
C ARG A 73 18.27 20.08 14.41
N PHE A 74 17.04 20.05 14.91
CA PHE A 74 16.00 19.19 14.31
C PHE A 74 15.51 19.88 13.02
N THR A 75 16.22 19.68 11.91
CA THR A 75 15.63 19.92 10.59
C THR A 75 15.14 18.59 10.08
N ALA A 76 13.85 18.30 10.26
CA ALA A 76 13.19 17.26 9.48
C ALA A 76 13.25 17.70 8.01
N ARG A 77 14.18 17.14 7.23
CA ARG A 77 14.20 17.37 5.78
C ARG A 77 13.07 16.55 5.17
N SER A 78 12.27 17.20 4.34
CA SER A 78 11.14 16.62 3.62
C SER A 78 11.36 16.85 2.13
N ASP A 79 12.54 16.44 1.65
CA ASP A 79 13.01 16.66 0.27
C ASP A 79 13.00 15.31 -0.47
#